data_AF-A0AAV8W9Q1-F1
#
_entry.id   AF-A0AAV8W9Q1-F1
#
_cell.length_a   1.000
_cell.length_b   1.000
_cell.length_c   1.000
_cell.angle_alpha   90.00
_cell.angle_beta   90.00
_cell.angle_gamma   90.00
#
_symmetry.space_group_name_H-M   'P 1'
#
loop_
_entity.id
_entity.type
_entity.pdbx_description
1 polymer ?
#
loop_
_entity_poly.entity_id
_entity_poly.type
_entity_poly.pdbx_seq_one_letter_code
_entity_poly.pdbx_strand_id
1 'polypeptide(L)'
;MSAELSKHDSAILNCVFNPNLPLEEAVASQEVLQDEEEDDAVHQQAKQLEIQAVQTAESGNLNEGLKLLNEAIAVVPKKPSLYNNRANIYQYLRKFDGKTIA
;
A
#
# COMPACT_ATOMS: atom_id res chain seq x y z
N MET A 1 -2.85 -7.63 -13.41
CA MET A 1 -3.23 -8.94 -12.83
C MET A 1 -3.83 -8.65 -11.48
N SER A 2 -5.15 -8.50 -11.41
CA SER A 2 -5.86 -8.41 -10.13
C SER A 2 -5.82 -9.83 -9.55
N ALA A 3 -5.12 -10.02 -8.43
CA ALA A 3 -5.17 -11.30 -7.73
C ALA A 3 -6.56 -11.40 -7.08
N GLU A 4 -7.45 -12.19 -7.67
CA GLU A 4 -8.70 -12.53 -7.01
C GLU A 4 -8.38 -13.38 -5.77
N LEU A 5 -8.79 -12.88 -4.59
CA LEU A 5 -8.68 -13.60 -3.34
C LEU A 5 -9.48 -14.91 -3.43
N SER A 6 -8.93 -16.00 -2.89
CA SER A 6 -9.69 -17.25 -2.82
C SER A 6 -10.86 -17.08 -1.85
N LYS A 7 -11.92 -17.89 -2.01
CA LYS A 7 -13.06 -17.88 -1.07
C LYS A 7 -12.62 -18.11 0.38
N HIS A 8 -11.53 -18.85 0.58
CA HIS A 8 -10.96 -19.10 1.88
C HIS A 8 -10.29 -17.84 2.46
N ASP A 9 -9.47 -17.14 1.66
CA ASP A 9 -8.79 -15.91 2.07
C ASP A 9 -9.81 -14.81 2.40
N SER A 10 -10.87 -14.67 1.59
CA SER A 10 -11.95 -13.74 1.84
C SER A 10 -12.69 -14.04 3.14
N ALA A 11 -12.95 -15.32 3.44
CA ALA A 11 -13.58 -15.71 4.70
C ALA A 11 -12.69 -15.39 5.92
N ILE A 12 -11.37 -15.61 5.81
CA ILE A 12 -10.41 -15.25 6.86
C ILE A 12 -10.40 -13.73 7.07
N LEU A 13 -10.27 -12.93 6.01
CA LEU A 13 -10.30 -11.47 6.10
C LEU A 13 -11.61 -10.99 6.75
N ASN A 14 -12.74 -11.60 6.38
CA ASN A 14 -14.03 -11.26 6.96
C ASN A 14 -14.08 -11.52 8.48
N CYS A 15 -13.49 -12.62 8.95
CA CYS A 15 -13.37 -12.89 10.39
C CYS A 15 -12.45 -11.89 11.10
N VAL A 16 -11.36 -11.46 10.46
CA VAL A 16 -10.43 -10.47 11.02
C VAL A 16 -11.09 -9.10 11.17
N PHE A 17 -11.84 -8.66 10.16
CA PHE A 17 -12.52 -7.37 10.20
C PHE A 17 -13.82 -7.39 11.02
N ASN A 18 -14.48 -8.55 11.14
CA ASN A 18 -15.72 -8.74 11.88
C ASN A 18 -15.55 -9.81 12.98
N PRO A 19 -14.84 -9.52 14.08
CA PRO A 19 -14.46 -10.53 15.08
C PRO A 19 -15.64 -11.16 15.82
N ASN A 20 -16.82 -10.54 15.78
CA ASN A 20 -18.05 -11.05 16.39
C ASN A 20 -18.97 -11.77 15.39
N LEU A 21 -18.59 -11.87 14.11
CA LEU A 21 -19.38 -12.54 13.09
C LEU A 21 -19.27 -14.06 13.29
N PRO A 22 -20.38 -14.82 13.33
CA PRO A 22 -20.34 -16.27 13.35
C PRO A 22 -19.55 -16.82 12.15
N LEU A 23 -18.71 -17.83 12.36
CA LEU A 23 -17.82 -18.38 11.33
C LEU A 23 -18.59 -18.85 10.07
N GLU A 24 -19.83 -19.30 10.26
CA GLU A 24 -20.73 -19.77 9.21
C GLU A 24 -21.21 -18.63 8.30
N GLU A 25 -21.23 -17.39 8.78
CA GLU A 25 -21.63 -16.19 8.04
C GLU A 25 -20.41 -15.49 7.40
N ALA A 26 -19.19 -15.87 7.78
CA ALA A 26 -17.96 -15.26 7.25
C ALA A 26 -17.74 -15.49 5.74
N VAL A 27 -18.43 -16.49 5.16
CA VAL A 27 -18.39 -16.80 3.72
C VAL A 27 -19.34 -15.94 2.87
N ALA A 28 -20.15 -15.09 3.50
CA ALA A 28 -21.04 -14.18 2.77
C ALA A 28 -20.25 -13.17 1.92
N SER A 29 -20.79 -12.84 0.75
CA SER A 29 -20.20 -11.90 -0.20
C SER A 29 -20.07 -10.51 0.42
N GLN A 30 -18.83 -10.05 0.61
CA GLN A 30 -18.52 -8.70 1.04
C GLN A 30 -18.76 -7.69 -0.10
N GLU A 31 -19.15 -6.46 0.27
CA GLU A 31 -19.01 -5.32 -0.63
C GLU A 31 -17.53 -5.14 -0.96
N VAL A 32 -17.23 -5.07 -2.25
CA VAL A 32 -15.88 -4.73 -2.71
C VAL A 32 -15.65 -3.27 -2.36
N LEU A 33 -14.94 -3.02 -1.25
CA LEU A 33 -14.44 -1.69 -0.93
C LEU A 33 -13.41 -1.33 -1.99
N GLN A 34 -13.83 -0.50 -2.94
CA GLN A 34 -12.96 0.02 -3.98
C GLN A 34 -12.52 1.41 -3.56
N ASP A 35 -11.21 1.64 -3.51
CA ASP A 35 -10.70 2.98 -3.30
C ASP A 35 -11.13 3.85 -4.49
N GLU A 36 -11.93 4.88 -4.23
CA GLU A 36 -12.28 5.90 -5.21
C GLU A 36 -11.07 6.83 -5.42
N GLU A 37 -10.15 6.41 -6.27
CA GLU A 37 -9.09 7.27 -6.77
C GLU A 37 -9.49 7.92 -8.10
N GLU A 38 -9.15 9.18 -8.29
CA GLU A 38 -9.22 9.82 -9.60
C GLU A 38 -8.33 9.03 -10.59
N ASP A 39 -8.86 8.69 -11.77
CA ASP A 39 -8.16 7.89 -12.79
C ASP A 39 -7.80 8.73 -14.03
N ASP A 40 -7.46 10.00 -13.81
CA ASP A 40 -6.90 10.83 -14.87
C ASP A 40 -5.41 10.53 -15.11
N ALA A 41 -4.87 11.05 -16.21
CA ALA A 41 -3.49 10.81 -16.61
C ALA A 41 -2.46 11.22 -15.54
N VAL A 42 -2.76 12.25 -14.73
CA VAL A 42 -1.88 12.75 -13.67
C VAL A 42 -1.84 11.76 -12.50
N HIS A 43 -3.00 11.21 -12.12
CA HIS A 43 -3.10 10.16 -11.10
C HIS A 43 -2.48 8.84 -11.55
N GLN A 44 -2.64 8.46 -12.82
CA GLN A 44 -1.98 7.29 -13.39
C GLN A 44 -0.45 7.44 -13.41
N GLN A 45 0.06 8.63 -13.76
CA GLN A 45 1.48 8.93 -13.69
C GLN A 45 2.01 8.83 -12.25
N ALA A 46 1.31 9.43 -11.28
CA ALA A 46 1.70 9.35 -9.87
C ALA A 46 1.69 7.92 -9.34
N LYS A 47 0.71 7.11 -9.76
CA LYS A 47 0.64 5.67 -9.44
C LYS A 47 1.81 4.89 -10.04
N GLN A 48 2.24 5.22 -11.26
CA GLN A 48 3.39 4.57 -11.88
C GLN A 48 4.70 4.90 -11.15
N LEU A 49 4.88 6.16 -10.74
CA LEU A 49 6.01 6.59 -9.91
C LEU A 49 5.99 5.90 -8.54
N GLU A 50 4.82 5.76 -7.92
CA GLU A 50 4.65 5.04 -6.66
C GLU A 50 5.06 3.57 -6.77
N ILE A 51 4.61 2.86 -7.81
CA ILE A 51 4.98 1.46 -8.05
C ILE A 51 6.49 1.33 -8.24
N GLN A 52 7.10 2.21 -9.05
CA GLN A 52 8.55 2.23 -9.26
C GLN A 52 9.31 2.50 -7.97
N ALA A 53 8.82 3.42 -7.14
CA ALA A 53 9.43 3.74 -5.86
C ALA A 53 9.44 2.54 -4.91
N VAL A 54 8.33 1.81 -4.82
CA VAL A 54 8.21 0.61 -3.98
C VAL A 54 9.18 -0.46 -4.46
N GLN A 55 9.19 -0.80 -5.76
CA GLN A 55 10.10 -1.80 -6.32
C GLN A 55 11.57 -1.44 -6.12
N THR A 56 11.90 -0.15 -6.28
CA THR A 56 13.25 0.38 -6.08
C THR A 56 13.67 0.27 -4.61
N ALA A 57 12.77 0.60 -3.68
CA ALA A 57 13.02 0.47 -2.25
C ALA A 57 13.16 -1.00 -1.81
N GLU A 58 12.31 -1.90 -2.31
CA GLU A 58 12.39 -3.35 -2.07
C GLU A 58 13.69 -3.95 -2.58
N SER A 59 14.27 -3.39 -3.64
CA SER A 59 15.59 -3.76 -4.16
C SER A 59 16.75 -3.20 -3.32
N GLY A 60 16.47 -2.52 -2.20
CA GLY A 60 17.45 -1.93 -1.29
C GLY A 60 17.85 -0.49 -1.62
N ASN A 61 17.36 0.08 -2.72
CA ASN A 61 17.70 1.44 -3.14
C ASN A 61 16.77 2.48 -2.50
N LEU A 62 16.77 2.52 -1.16
CA LEU A 62 15.82 3.31 -0.35
C LEU A 62 15.83 4.81 -0.69
N ASN A 63 17.00 5.41 -0.89
CA ASN A 63 17.12 6.83 -1.23
C ASN A 63 16.51 7.17 -2.59
N GLU A 64 16.63 6.28 -3.57
CA GLU A 64 16.07 6.48 -4.89
C GLU A 64 14.54 6.29 -4.87
N GLY A 65 14.04 5.31 -4.11
CA GLY A 65 12.61 5.18 -3.83
C GLY A 65 12.01 6.43 -3.19
N LEU A 66 12.73 7.09 -2.25
CA LEU A 66 12.28 8.37 -1.68
C LEU A 66 12.17 9.48 -2.72
N LYS A 67 13.10 9.57 -3.68
CA LYS A 67 13.02 10.60 -4.72
C LYS A 67 11.78 10.41 -5.59
N LEU A 68 11.54 9.17 -6.05
CA LEU A 68 10.36 8.83 -6.85
C LEU A 68 9.05 9.14 -6.13
N LEU A 69 8.96 8.88 -4.81
CA LEU A 69 7.79 9.27 -4.02
C LEU A 69 7.65 10.79 -3.88
N ASN A 70 8.74 11.53 -3.72
CA ASN A 70 8.67 12.98 -3.66
C ASN A 70 8.21 13.58 -5.00
N GLU A 71 8.62 13.01 -6.12
CA GLU A 71 8.11 13.37 -7.45
C GLU A 71 6.62 13.07 -7.57
N ALA A 72 6.17 11.87 -7.15
CA ALA A 72 4.76 11.52 -7.15
C ALA A 72 3.92 12.47 -6.28
N ILE A 73 4.43 12.85 -5.10
CA ILE A 73 3.76 13.78 -4.18
C ILE A 73 3.68 15.19 -4.77
N ALA A 74 4.69 15.63 -5.51
CA ALA A 74 4.65 16.93 -6.17
C ALA A 74 3.55 16.98 -7.25
N VAL A 75 3.25 15.85 -7.88
CA VAL A 75 2.22 15.71 -8.92
C VAL A 75 0.82 15.54 -8.31
N VAL A 76 0.66 14.65 -7.31
CA VAL A 76 -0.62 14.40 -6.62
C VAL A 76 -0.43 14.51 -5.10
N PRO A 77 -0.43 15.74 -4.55
CA PRO A 77 -0.11 15.95 -3.14
C PRO A 77 -1.18 15.43 -2.17
N LYS A 78 -2.39 15.14 -2.67
CA LYS A 78 -3.51 14.66 -1.85
C LYS A 78 -3.60 13.13 -1.75
N LYS A 79 -2.79 12.37 -2.50
CA LYS A 79 -2.86 10.91 -2.52
C LYS A 79 -2.22 10.32 -1.24
N PRO A 80 -3.01 9.68 -0.34
CA PRO A 80 -2.50 9.25 0.96
C PRO A 80 -1.46 8.13 0.88
N SER A 81 -1.60 7.22 -0.09
CA SER A 81 -0.72 6.06 -0.26
C SER A 81 0.75 6.46 -0.43
N LEU A 82 1.02 7.59 -1.10
CA LEU A 82 2.38 8.11 -1.31
C LEU A 82 3.10 8.41 0.01
N TYR A 83 2.39 9.00 0.97
CA TYR A 83 2.94 9.32 2.28
C TYR A 83 3.15 8.07 3.13
N ASN A 84 2.23 7.10 3.05
CA ASN A 84 2.35 5.82 3.73
C ASN A 84 3.59 5.05 3.23
N ASN A 85 3.75 4.96 1.92
CA ASN A 85 4.91 4.33 1.29
C ASN A 85 6.21 5.05 1.67
N ARG A 86 6.20 6.39 1.71
CA ARG A 86 7.37 7.18 2.12
C ARG A 86 7.75 6.94 3.58
N ALA A 87 6.75 6.89 4.47
CA ALA A 87 6.96 6.55 5.87
C ALA A 87 7.55 5.14 6.03
N ASN A 88 7.09 4.17 5.23
CA ASN A 88 7.65 2.82 5.23
C ASN A 88 9.14 2.83 4.85
N ILE A 89 9.53 3.57 3.80
CA ILE A 89 10.94 3.71 3.43
C ILE A 89 11.77 4.35 4.56
N TYR A 90 11.24 5.39 5.23
CA TYR A 90 11.92 5.96 6.40
C TYR A 90 12.08 4.95 7.55
N GLN A 91 11.12 4.05 7.76
CA GLN A 91 11.27 2.98 8.75
C GLN A 91 12.40 2.01 8.37
N TYR A 92 12.53 1.67 7.09
CA TYR A 92 13.67 0.87 6.63
C TYR A 92 14.99 1.61 6.83
N LEU A 93 15.09 2.87 6.43
CA LEU A 93 16.30 3.67 6.64
C LEU A 93 16.69 3.70 8.12
N ARG A 94 15.74 3.92 9.04
CA ARG A 94 16.01 3.87 10.49
C ARG A 94 16.54 2.52 10.97
N LYS A 95 16.07 1.41 10.39
CA LYS A 95 16.57 0.05 10.68
C LYS A 95 17.99 -0.16 10.14
N PHE A 96 18.34 0.45 9.01
CA PHE A 96 19.64 0.30 8.36
C PHE A 96 20.67 1.37 8.74
N ASP A 97 20.26 2.48 9.37
CA ASP A 97 21.13 3.55 9.89
C ASP A 97 21.88 3.14 11.17
N GLY A 98 21.82 1.87 11.58
CA GLY A 98 22.58 1.33 12.72
C GLY A 98 22.15 1.87 14.09
N LYS A 99 21.15 2.76 14.18
CA LYS A 99 20.51 3.14 15.44
C LYS A 99 19.47 2.10 15.82
N THR A 100 19.96 0.95 16.27
CA THR A 100 19.18 0.07 17.15
C THR A 100 18.66 0.91 18.30
N ILE A 101 17.36 1.16 18.30
CA ILE A 101 16.65 1.70 19.45
C ILE A 101 16.69 0.59 20.50
N ALA A 102 17.67 0.70 21.41
CA ALA A 102 17.67 0.03 22.69
C ALA A 102 16.67 0.72 23.63
#